data_AF-K2AB76-F1
#
_entry.id   AF-K2AB76-F1
#
_cell.length_a   1.000
_cell.length_b   1.000
_cell.length_c   1.000
_cell.angle_alpha   90.00
_cell.angle_beta   90.00
_cell.angle_gamma   90.00
#
_symmetry.space_group_name_H-M   'P 1'
#
loop_
_entity.id
_entity.type
_entity.pdbx_description
1 polymer ?
#
loop_
_entity_poly.entity_id
_entity_poly.type
_entity_poly.pdbx_seq_one_letter_code
_entity_poly.pdbx_strand_id
1 'polypeptide(L)'
;MKKITLFVSIILVSMFIGWQIFLRDLELDGKAKLNWNTSVEENVTGYKIYYGTLKRTEDCPRAGYAKKIEAGNNTSYEIKNLKDGQTYYFSVTSVNSAGKESCFSEEMSKEIRISLQDKIKSLLNRL
;
A
#
# COMPACT_ATOMS: atom_id res chain seq x y z
N MET A 1 40.99 19.38 29.29
CA MET A 1 40.48 18.03 28.95
C MET A 1 38.96 17.95 28.92
N LYS A 2 38.23 18.30 30.00
CA LYS A 2 36.75 18.24 30.06
C LYS A 2 35.98 19.06 29.00
N LYS A 3 36.51 20.22 28.57
CA LYS A 3 35.88 21.07 27.54
C LYS A 3 35.97 20.47 26.13
N ILE A 4 37.07 19.77 25.81
CA ILE A 4 37.29 19.13 24.50
C ILE A 4 36.37 17.92 24.37
N THR A 5 36.28 17.09 25.43
CA THR A 5 35.35 15.95 25.46
C THR A 5 33.90 16.37 25.30
N LEU A 6 33.50 17.52 25.88
CA LEU A 6 32.15 18.07 25.72
C LEU A 6 31.86 18.49 24.27
N PHE A 7 32.79 19.21 23.63
CA PHE A 7 32.64 19.63 22.22
C PHE A 7 32.55 18.44 21.26
N VAL A 8 33.40 17.43 21.45
CA VAL A 8 33.36 16.19 20.65
C VAL A 8 32.03 15.46 20.86
N SER A 9 31.52 15.38 22.09
CA SER A 9 30.20 14.76 22.34
C SER A 9 29.05 15.49 21.66
N ILE A 10 29.07 16.83 21.59
CA ILE A 10 28.04 17.61 20.92
C ILE A 10 28.05 17.36 19.41
N ILE A 11 29.23 17.29 18.79
CA ILE A 11 29.37 16.99 17.36
C ILE A 11 28.83 15.60 17.05
N LEU A 12 29.22 14.57 17.83
CA LEU A 12 28.75 13.21 17.64
C LEU A 12 27.23 13.09 17.81
N VAL A 13 26.66 13.77 18.81
CA VAL A 13 25.21 13.81 19.01
C VAL A 13 24.53 14.53 17.85
N SER A 14 25.09 15.63 17.35
CA SER A 14 24.51 16.36 16.21
C SER A 14 24.57 15.55 14.89
N MET A 15 25.66 14.81 14.64
CA MET A 15 25.77 13.89 13.51
C MET A 15 24.79 12.73 13.65
N PHE A 16 24.63 12.19 14.86
CA PHE A 16 23.68 11.13 15.11
C PHE A 16 22.24 11.60 14.91
N ILE A 17 21.87 12.78 15.44
CA ILE A 17 20.53 13.37 15.23
C ILE A 17 20.31 13.69 13.74
N GLY A 18 21.28 14.28 13.07
CA GLY A 18 21.20 14.55 11.62
C GLY A 18 21.05 13.26 10.81
N TRP A 19 21.75 12.20 11.21
CA TRP A 19 21.61 10.86 10.65
C TRP A 19 20.20 10.30 10.91
N GLN A 20 19.67 10.38 12.12
CA GLN A 20 18.32 9.91 12.45
C GLN A 20 17.25 10.66 11.64
N ILE A 21 17.42 11.97 11.44
CA ILE A 21 16.52 12.78 10.61
C ILE A 21 16.64 12.38 9.13
N PHE A 22 17.85 12.18 8.62
CA PHE A 22 18.08 11.71 7.25
C PHE A 22 17.47 10.32 6.98
N LEU A 23 17.50 9.42 7.98
CA LEU A 23 16.85 8.11 7.90
C LEU A 23 15.32 8.17 7.97
N ARG A 24 14.74 9.29 8.41
CA ARG A 24 13.30 9.42 8.65
C ARG A 24 12.47 9.42 7.36
N ASP A 25 13.07 9.82 6.24
CA ASP A 25 12.43 9.87 4.91
C ASP A 25 12.58 8.56 4.12
N LEU A 26 12.90 7.44 4.78
CA LEU A 26 12.77 6.09 4.22
C LEU A 26 11.30 5.67 4.13
N GLU A 27 10.48 6.48 3.47
CA GLU A 27 9.15 6.07 3.07
C GLU A 27 9.30 5.26 1.78
N LEU A 28 9.61 3.97 1.96
CA LEU A 28 9.51 3.02 0.86
C LEU A 28 8.07 2.54 0.84
N ASP A 29 7.41 2.81 -0.28
CA ASP A 29 6.04 2.38 -0.49
C ASP A 29 5.99 0.92 -0.94
N GLY A 30 5.23 0.12 -0.22
CA GLY A 30 4.93 -1.24 -0.57
C GLY A 30 3.86 -1.35 -1.64
N LYS A 31 3.67 -2.57 -2.14
CA LYS A 31 2.75 -2.86 -3.23
C LYS A 31 2.05 -4.20 -3.09
N ALA A 32 0.83 -4.28 -3.60
CA ALA A 32 0.04 -5.50 -3.67
C ALA A 32 -0.45 -5.73 -5.10
N LYS A 33 -0.05 -6.87 -5.68
CA LYS A 33 -0.61 -7.35 -6.95
C LYS A 33 -1.83 -8.20 -6.65
N LEU A 34 -2.97 -7.80 -7.19
CA LEU A 34 -4.22 -8.54 -7.15
C LEU A 34 -4.44 -9.19 -8.52
N ASN A 35 -4.95 -10.41 -8.51
CA ASN A 35 -5.44 -11.10 -9.69
C ASN A 35 -6.79 -11.74 -9.33
N TRP A 36 -7.75 -11.68 -10.23
CA TRP A 36 -9.06 -12.28 -10.04
C TRP A 36 -9.53 -12.95 -11.33
N ASN A 37 -10.51 -13.84 -11.21
CA ASN A 37 -11.14 -14.45 -12.37
C ASN A 37 -12.20 -13.50 -12.95
N THR A 38 -12.46 -13.63 -14.25
CA THR A 38 -13.55 -12.91 -14.89
C THR A 38 -14.88 -13.22 -14.21
N SER A 39 -15.71 -12.21 -13.99
CA SER A 39 -17.05 -12.39 -13.42
C SER A 39 -17.94 -13.21 -14.38
N VAL A 40 -18.84 -14.02 -13.82
CA VAL A 40 -19.80 -14.86 -14.56
C VAL A 40 -20.97 -14.03 -15.09
N GLU A 41 -21.12 -12.78 -14.63
CA GLU A 41 -22.14 -11.87 -15.11
C GLU A 41 -21.98 -11.57 -16.61
N GLU A 42 -23.10 -11.49 -17.33
CA GLU A 42 -23.07 -11.13 -18.75
C GLU A 42 -22.68 -9.66 -18.94
N ASN A 43 -21.96 -9.38 -20.03
CA ASN A 43 -21.63 -8.03 -20.48
C ASN A 43 -20.82 -7.19 -19.48
N VAL A 44 -19.87 -7.81 -18.77
CA VAL A 44 -18.93 -7.08 -17.89
C VAL A 44 -18.04 -6.16 -18.73
N THR A 45 -18.11 -4.86 -18.44
CA THR A 45 -17.32 -3.81 -19.11
C THR A 45 -16.15 -3.32 -18.27
N GLY A 46 -16.09 -3.69 -16.99
CA GLY A 46 -14.94 -3.40 -16.16
C GLY A 46 -15.06 -3.88 -14.72
N TYR A 47 -14.04 -3.56 -13.93
CA TYR A 47 -13.91 -3.92 -12.53
C TYR A 47 -13.54 -2.71 -11.68
N LYS A 48 -14.00 -2.71 -10.44
CA LYS A 48 -13.55 -1.76 -9.40
C LYS A 48 -12.91 -2.53 -8.26
N ILE A 49 -11.81 -1.99 -7.75
CA ILE A 49 -11.09 -2.53 -6.62
C ILE A 49 -11.36 -1.64 -5.42
N TYR A 50 -11.72 -2.24 -4.31
CA TYR A 50 -11.94 -1.57 -3.04
C TYR A 50 -10.95 -2.08 -2.01
N TYR A 51 -10.36 -1.17 -1.24
CA TYR A 51 -9.35 -1.56 -0.26
C TYR A 51 -9.21 -0.57 0.91
N GLY A 52 -8.68 -1.07 2.02
CA GLY A 52 -8.47 -0.28 3.23
C GLY A 52 -7.69 -1.05 4.29
N THR A 53 -7.41 -0.40 5.41
CA THR A 53 -6.76 -1.03 6.59
C THR A 53 -7.78 -1.64 7.56
N LEU A 54 -9.07 -1.43 7.29
CA LEU A 54 -10.19 -2.03 8.00
C LEU A 54 -10.92 -2.98 7.06
N LYS A 55 -11.48 -4.04 7.63
CA LYS A 55 -12.38 -4.96 6.93
C LYS A 55 -13.64 -4.23 6.47
N ARG A 56 -14.29 -4.75 5.43
CA ARG A 56 -15.59 -4.23 5.01
C ARG A 56 -16.68 -4.46 6.05
N THR A 57 -17.64 -3.55 6.05
CA THR A 57 -18.85 -3.60 6.88
C THR A 57 -20.07 -4.15 6.15
N GLU A 58 -20.04 -4.20 4.81
CA GLU A 58 -21.16 -4.62 3.96
C GLU A 58 -20.67 -5.54 2.83
N ASP A 59 -21.54 -6.43 2.33
CA ASP A 59 -21.22 -7.39 1.26
C ASP A 59 -21.49 -6.85 -0.16
N CYS A 60 -22.28 -5.79 -0.30
CA CYS A 60 -22.59 -5.16 -1.58
C CYS A 60 -22.46 -3.63 -1.44
N PRO A 61 -22.27 -2.86 -2.53
CA PRO A 61 -21.78 -1.50 -2.39
C PRO A 61 -22.82 -0.53 -1.80
N ARG A 62 -22.54 0.04 -0.62
CA ARG A 62 -22.81 1.46 -0.31
C ARG A 62 -21.86 2.14 0.69
N ALA A 63 -20.95 1.42 1.36
CA ALA A 63 -19.61 1.88 1.76
C ALA A 63 -18.90 0.78 2.59
N GLY A 64 -18.00 0.01 1.98
CA GLY A 64 -17.23 -1.02 2.70
C GLY A 64 -15.78 -0.63 3.02
N TYR A 65 -15.18 0.23 2.19
CA TYR A 65 -13.74 0.49 2.23
C TYR A 65 -13.41 1.97 2.10
N ALA A 66 -12.25 2.37 2.62
CA ALA A 66 -11.78 3.75 2.57
C ALA A 66 -11.34 4.21 1.17
N LYS A 67 -10.87 3.29 0.32
CA LYS A 67 -10.34 3.60 -1.01
C LYS A 67 -10.98 2.73 -2.08
N LYS A 68 -11.12 3.29 -3.29
CA LYS A 68 -11.58 2.61 -4.49
C LYS A 68 -10.75 3.00 -5.71
N ILE A 69 -10.58 2.08 -6.65
CA ILE A 69 -9.85 2.25 -7.91
C ILE A 69 -10.66 1.62 -9.04
N GLU A 70 -10.79 2.32 -10.16
CA GLU A 70 -11.33 1.77 -11.41
C GLU A 70 -10.21 0.97 -12.12
N ALA A 71 -10.38 -0.35 -12.23
CA ALA A 71 -9.39 -1.24 -12.87
C ALA A 71 -9.65 -1.44 -14.37
N GLY A 72 -10.77 -0.91 -14.89
CA GLY A 72 -11.21 -1.13 -16.27
C GLY A 72 -11.48 -2.61 -16.54
N ASN A 73 -11.28 -3.08 -17.76
CA ASN A 73 -11.52 -4.49 -18.13
C ASN A 73 -10.35 -5.43 -17.81
N ASN A 74 -9.43 -5.02 -16.92
CA ASN A 74 -8.31 -5.86 -16.52
C ASN A 74 -8.74 -6.82 -15.41
N THR A 75 -8.10 -8.00 -15.35
CA THR A 75 -8.27 -8.99 -14.27
C THR A 75 -7.06 -9.05 -13.33
N SER A 76 -6.15 -8.08 -13.47
CA SER A 76 -4.95 -7.92 -12.63
C SER A 76 -4.68 -6.45 -12.41
N TYR A 77 -4.25 -6.10 -11.19
CA TYR A 77 -3.88 -4.73 -10.85
C TYR A 77 -2.82 -4.69 -9.75
N GLU A 78 -1.84 -3.80 -9.88
CA GLU A 78 -0.82 -3.55 -8.85
C GLU A 78 -1.16 -2.26 -8.10
N ILE A 79 -1.58 -2.39 -6.85
CA ILE A 79 -1.79 -1.27 -5.95
C ILE A 79 -0.45 -0.88 -5.35
N LYS A 80 -0.09 0.40 -5.47
CA LYS A 80 1.15 1.00 -4.95
C LYS A 80 0.84 1.87 -3.74
N ASN A 81 1.88 2.45 -3.14
CA ASN A 81 1.76 3.42 -2.05
C ASN A 81 1.06 2.83 -0.82
N LEU A 82 1.39 1.59 -0.51
CA LEU A 82 0.92 0.88 0.67
C LEU A 82 1.99 0.90 1.75
N LYS A 83 1.60 1.15 3.00
CA LYS A 83 2.55 1.27 4.10
C LYS A 83 3.17 -0.08 4.45
N ASP A 84 4.48 -0.11 4.63
CA ASP A 84 5.21 -1.29 5.14
C ASP A 84 4.74 -1.66 6.54
N GLY A 85 4.62 -2.97 6.82
CA GLY A 85 4.11 -3.52 8.08
C GLY A 85 2.59 -3.36 8.28
N GLN A 86 1.86 -2.77 7.34
CA GLN A 86 0.41 -2.58 7.45
C GLN A 86 -0.36 -3.69 6.72
N THR A 87 -1.37 -4.25 7.40
CA THR A 87 -2.35 -5.13 6.78
C THR A 87 -3.42 -4.32 6.05
N TYR A 88 -3.68 -4.73 4.81
CA TYR A 88 -4.75 -4.20 3.97
C TYR A 88 -5.74 -5.32 3.61
N TYR A 89 -6.99 -4.92 3.43
CA TYR A 89 -8.10 -5.74 2.97
C TYR A 89 -8.55 -5.28 1.60
N PHE A 90 -8.95 -6.21 0.75
CA PHE A 90 -9.25 -5.97 -0.67
C PHE A 90 -10.48 -6.77 -1.11
N SER A 91 -11.32 -6.13 -1.92
CA SER A 91 -12.39 -6.79 -2.67
C SER A 91 -12.51 -6.17 -4.05
N VAL A 92 -13.09 -6.94 -4.98
CA VAL A 92 -13.33 -6.50 -6.37
C VAL A 92 -14.82 -6.61 -6.67
N THR A 93 -15.35 -5.67 -7.46
CA THR A 93 -16.69 -5.75 -8.06
C THR A 93 -16.58 -5.70 -9.57
N SER A 94 -17.54 -6.32 -10.27
CA SER A 94 -17.71 -6.15 -11.72
C SER A 94 -18.74 -5.05 -12.01
N VAL A 95 -18.57 -4.39 -13.16
CA VAL A 95 -19.51 -3.41 -13.70
C VAL A 95 -19.92 -3.88 -15.08
N ASN A 96 -21.22 -3.98 -15.33
CA ASN A 96 -21.76 -4.39 -16.63
C ASN A 96 -22.02 -3.20 -17.56
N SER A 97 -22.39 -3.49 -18.81
CA SER A 97 -22.66 -2.49 -19.85
C SER A 97 -23.81 -1.53 -19.53
N ALA A 98 -24.71 -1.90 -18.61
CA ALA A 98 -25.76 -1.02 -18.08
C ALA A 98 -25.28 -0.11 -16.93
N GLY A 99 -23.99 -0.18 -16.57
CA GLY A 99 -23.40 0.57 -15.46
C GLY A 99 -23.75 0.01 -14.09
N LYS A 100 -24.37 -1.17 -14.01
CA LYS A 100 -24.72 -1.82 -12.74
C LYS A 100 -23.48 -2.52 -12.18
N GLU A 101 -23.22 -2.26 -10.90
CA GLU A 101 -22.12 -2.86 -10.15
C GLU A 101 -22.60 -4.10 -9.37
N SER A 102 -21.76 -5.13 -9.33
CA SER A 102 -22.00 -6.35 -8.55
C SER A 102 -21.76 -6.15 -7.05
N CYS A 103 -22.11 -7.15 -6.26
CA CYS A 103 -21.61 -7.27 -4.89
C CYS A 103 -20.10 -7.53 -4.87
N PHE A 104 -19.48 -7.34 -3.71
CA PHE A 104 -18.05 -7.58 -3.54
C PHE A 104 -17.72 -9.07 -3.74
N SER A 105 -16.54 -9.34 -4.30
CA SER A 105 -15.87 -10.64 -4.23
C SER A 105 -15.64 -11.07 -2.78
N GLU A 106 -15.06 -12.25 -2.57
CA GLU A 106 -14.47 -12.58 -1.26
C GLU A 106 -13.47 -11.49 -0.83
N GLU A 107 -13.43 -11.21 0.48
CA GLU A 107 -12.45 -10.30 1.06
C GLU A 107 -11.10 -11.01 1.20
N MET A 108 -10.08 -10.44 0.58
CA MET A 108 -8.70 -10.89 0.72
C MET A 108 -7.92 -9.94 1.61
N SER A 109 -7.00 -10.47 2.41
CA SER A 109 -6.11 -9.64 3.24
C SER A 109 -4.65 -9.90 2.91
N LYS A 110 -3.83 -8.86 3.04
CA LYS A 110 -2.38 -8.95 2.84
C LYS A 110 -1.65 -7.98 3.75
N GLU A 111 -0.70 -8.50 4.50
CA GLU A 111 0.31 -7.69 5.18
C GLU A 111 1.37 -7.26 4.16
N ILE A 112 1.61 -5.95 4.08
CA ILE A 112 2.59 -5.39 3.18
C ILE A 112 3.94 -5.46 3.85
N ARG A 113 4.87 -6.20 3.25
CA ARG A 113 6.25 -6.31 3.71
C ARG A 113 7.18 -6.01 2.57
N ILE A 114 8.04 -5.02 2.78
CA ILE A 114 9.06 -4.65 1.82
C ILE A 114 10.36 -5.37 2.16
N SER A 115 10.99 -5.97 1.15
CA SER A 115 12.18 -6.77 1.36
C SER A 115 13.34 -5.91 1.87
N LEU A 116 14.21 -6.50 2.70
CA LEU A 116 15.43 -5.83 3.14
C LEU A 116 16.31 -5.42 1.95
N GLN A 117 16.31 -6.20 0.88
CA GLN A 117 17.04 -5.87 -0.35
C GLN A 117 16.51 -4.60 -1.00
N ASP A 118 15.19 -4.44 -1.12
CA ASP A 118 14.58 -3.23 -1.69
C ASP A 118 14.84 -2.01 -0.80
N LYS A 119 14.80 -2.19 0.53
CA LYS A 119 15.15 -1.15 1.50
C LYS A 119 16.61 -0.71 1.36
N ILE A 120 17.54 -1.66 1.29
CA ILE A 120 18.97 -1.38 1.10
C ILE A 120 19.22 -0.73 -0.26
N LYS A 121 18.61 -1.22 -1.33
CA LYS A 121 18.74 -0.63 -2.67
C LYS A 121 18.22 0.82 -2.70
N SER A 122 17.10 1.09 -2.03
CA SER A 122 16.56 2.44 -1.90
C SER A 122 17.53 3.38 -1.17
N LEU A 123 18.18 2.89 -0.11
CA LEU A 123 19.22 3.63 0.63
C LEU A 123 20.44 3.94 -0.24
N LEU A 124 20.96 2.95 -0.97
CA LEU A 124 22.14 3.11 -1.81
C LEU A 124 21.90 4.11 -2.96
N ASN A 125 20.71 4.13 -3.55
CA ASN A 125 20.37 5.06 -4.64
C ASN A 125 20.28 6.53 -4.20
N ARG A 126 20.28 6.81 -2.90
CA ARG A 126 20.18 8.17 -2.33
C ARG A 126 21.53 8.73 -1.85
N LEU A 127 22.59 7.93 -1.90
CA LEU A 127 23.98 8.30 -1.59
C LEU A 127 24.71 8.69 -2.86
#